data_AF-A0A7V8XW57-F1
#
_entry.id   AF-A0A7V8XW57-F1
#
_cell.length_a   1.000
_cell.length_b   1.000
_cell.length_c   1.000
_cell.angle_alpha   90.00
_cell.angle_beta   90.00
_cell.angle_gamma   90.00
#
_symmetry.space_group_name_H-M   'P 1'
#
loop_
_entity.id
_entity.type
_entity.pdbx_description
1 polymer ?
#
loop_
_entity_poly.entity_id
_entity_poly.type
_entity_poly.pdbx_seq_one_letter_code
_entity_poly.pdbx_strand_id
1 'polypeptide(L)'
;HAVQSLVLVTRGRFDEAMIATRKARSLDPLSPFINLGVAWVHHFAGRNEDTVRELLDLLALKPGLEEAGNILIAAYEALGRFEEAAAIISRQRCWGLSLDGAALLDAYKRAGAAEYWRERLGQMHQQVGAPPAVAFSFAIVQVQVGDYDRAIDQIERMVEHHVGGCAFVAIDPVLSRMRGIPRFDALVERVGVPLSEAVDSRNLTPEDARR
;
A
#
# COMPACT_ATOMS: atom_id res chain seq x y z
N HIS A 1 -19.78 -2.49 10.43
CA HIS A 1 -18.50 -2.13 11.08
C HIS A 1 -17.28 -2.30 10.17
N ALA A 2 -17.11 -3.41 9.45
CA ALA A 2 -15.97 -3.57 8.51
C ALA A 2 -16.02 -2.67 7.26
N VAL A 3 -17.20 -2.44 6.66
CA VAL A 3 -17.34 -1.44 5.58
C VAL A 3 -17.12 -0.02 6.09
N GLN A 4 -17.57 0.25 7.33
CA GLN A 4 -17.38 1.54 7.99
C GLN A 4 -15.90 1.84 8.26
N SER A 5 -15.08 0.85 8.65
CA SER A 5 -13.65 1.06 8.84
C SER A 5 -12.93 1.42 7.54
N LEU A 6 -13.31 0.83 6.41
CA LEU A 6 -12.71 1.16 5.11
C LEU A 6 -13.02 2.61 4.69
N VAL A 7 -14.23 3.10 4.97
CA VAL A 7 -14.60 4.51 4.76
C VAL A 7 -13.86 5.45 5.71
N LEU A 8 -13.57 5.03 6.93
CA LEU A 8 -12.78 5.82 7.88
C LEU A 8 -11.30 5.90 7.45
N VAL A 9 -10.76 4.80 6.91
CA VAL A 9 -9.42 4.73 6.31
C VAL A 9 -9.29 5.72 5.16
N THR A 10 -10.22 5.73 4.20
CA THR A 10 -10.16 6.66 3.05
C THR A 10 -10.26 8.14 3.46
N ARG A 11 -10.63 8.43 4.71
CA ARG A 11 -10.65 9.77 5.31
C ARG A 11 -9.47 10.05 6.24
N GLY A 12 -8.49 9.15 6.30
CA GLY A 12 -7.34 9.26 7.20
C GLY A 12 -7.66 9.09 8.69
N ARG A 13 -8.88 8.66 9.06
CA ARG A 13 -9.32 8.53 10.46
C ARG A 13 -8.94 7.15 11.02
N PHE A 14 -7.64 6.90 11.11
CA PHE A 14 -7.11 5.56 11.40
C PHE A 14 -7.47 5.05 12.79
N ASP A 15 -7.49 5.90 13.82
CA ASP A 15 -7.82 5.46 15.18
C ASP A 15 -9.29 5.02 15.31
N GLU A 16 -10.19 5.76 14.67
CA GLU A 16 -11.60 5.38 14.63
C GLU A 16 -11.82 4.14 13.76
N ALA A 17 -11.07 4.01 12.67
CA ALA A 17 -11.07 2.80 11.86
C ALA A 17 -10.62 1.59 12.71
N MET A 18 -9.58 1.75 13.54
CA MET A 18 -9.11 0.71 14.46
C MET A 18 -10.16 0.34 15.53
N ILE A 19 -10.88 1.32 16.08
CA ILE A 19 -11.99 1.03 17.01
C ILE A 19 -13.08 0.23 16.30
N ALA A 20 -13.46 0.62 15.08
CA ALA A 20 -14.47 -0.05 14.29
C ALA A 20 -14.06 -1.48 13.89
N THR A 21 -12.80 -1.70 13.49
CA THR A 21 -12.31 -3.05 13.13
C THR A 21 -12.20 -3.94 14.36
N ARG A 22 -11.76 -3.44 15.52
CA ARG A 22 -11.74 -4.21 16.78
C ARG A 22 -13.13 -4.69 17.17
N LYS A 23 -14.14 -3.81 17.08
CA LYS A 23 -15.54 -4.16 17.34
C LYS A 23 -16.07 -5.19 16.33
N ALA A 24 -15.70 -5.06 15.05
CA ALA A 24 -16.06 -6.07 14.05
C ALA A 24 -15.42 -7.42 14.39
N ARG A 25 -14.12 -7.44 14.74
CA ARG A 25 -13.36 -8.66 15.06
C ARG A 25 -13.85 -9.33 16.33
N SER A 26 -14.33 -8.58 17.34
CA SER A 26 -14.94 -9.20 18.52
C SER A 26 -16.26 -9.91 18.24
N LEU A 27 -16.95 -9.54 17.16
CA LEU A 27 -18.21 -10.18 16.76
C LEU A 27 -17.98 -11.44 15.92
N ASP A 28 -16.98 -11.42 15.04
CA ASP A 28 -16.58 -12.57 14.22
C ASP A 28 -15.05 -12.59 14.02
N PRO A 29 -14.30 -13.23 14.94
CA PRO A 29 -12.84 -13.20 14.93
C PRO A 29 -12.22 -14.03 13.81
N LEU A 30 -12.96 -14.98 13.24
CA LEU A 30 -12.48 -15.88 12.19
C LEU A 30 -12.82 -15.38 10.78
N SER A 31 -13.53 -14.26 10.66
CA SER A 31 -13.85 -13.67 9.36
C SER A 31 -12.60 -13.18 8.64
N PRO A 32 -12.25 -13.75 7.47
CA PRO A 32 -11.10 -13.27 6.70
C PRO A 32 -11.28 -11.82 6.22
N PHE A 33 -12.52 -11.42 5.95
CA PHE A 33 -12.84 -10.06 5.51
C PHE A 33 -12.58 -9.01 6.62
N ILE A 34 -12.94 -9.33 7.86
CA ILE A 34 -12.71 -8.43 9.00
C ILE A 34 -11.22 -8.32 9.31
N ASN A 35 -10.51 -9.45 9.33
CA ASN A 35 -9.08 -9.48 9.59
C ASN A 35 -8.28 -8.78 8.48
N LEU A 36 -8.70 -8.91 7.22
CA LEU A 36 -8.15 -8.12 6.12
C LEU A 36 -8.38 -6.62 6.36
N GLY A 37 -9.57 -6.23 6.80
CA GLY A 37 -9.88 -4.85 7.17
C GLY A 37 -8.95 -4.30 8.27
N VAL A 38 -8.58 -5.09 9.27
CA VAL A 38 -7.59 -4.70 10.29
C VAL A 38 -6.23 -4.41 9.65
N ALA A 39 -5.74 -5.31 8.80
CA ALA A 39 -4.47 -5.14 8.10
C ALA A 39 -4.43 -3.89 7.21
N TRP A 40 -5.54 -3.58 6.51
CA TRP A 40 -5.70 -2.35 5.72
C TRP A 40 -5.55 -1.08 6.57
N VAL A 41 -6.12 -1.06 7.78
CA VAL A 41 -5.97 0.10 8.68
C VAL A 41 -4.52 0.28 9.11
N HIS A 42 -3.84 -0.80 9.51
CA HIS A 42 -2.42 -0.74 9.87
C HIS A 42 -1.55 -0.29 8.68
N HIS A 43 -1.82 -0.82 7.49
CA HIS A 43 -1.04 -0.54 6.28
C HIS A 43 -1.05 0.96 5.94
N PHE A 44 -2.23 1.57 5.84
CA PHE A 44 -2.32 3.00 5.52
C PHE A 44 -1.95 3.92 6.67
N ALA A 45 -2.02 3.43 7.92
CA ALA A 45 -1.44 4.14 9.05
C ALA A 45 0.09 4.05 9.11
N GLY A 46 0.74 3.38 8.14
CA GLY A 46 2.19 3.19 8.09
C GLY A 46 2.75 2.21 9.13
N ARG A 47 1.90 1.46 9.83
CA ARG A 47 2.28 0.50 10.88
C ARG A 47 2.65 -0.85 10.26
N ASN A 48 3.71 -0.87 9.47
CA ASN A 48 4.05 -2.01 8.60
C ASN A 48 4.36 -3.31 9.37
N GLU A 49 5.02 -3.25 10.54
CA GLU A 49 5.24 -4.44 11.36
C GLU A 49 3.93 -5.04 11.88
N ASP A 50 2.97 -4.20 12.27
CA ASP A 50 1.64 -4.66 12.67
C ASP A 50 0.91 -5.30 11.49
N THR A 51 0.99 -4.66 10.31
CA THR A 51 0.45 -5.20 9.06
C THR A 51 1.02 -6.59 8.77
N VAL A 52 2.34 -6.78 8.89
CA VAL A 52 2.97 -8.09 8.69
C VAL A 52 2.41 -9.12 9.66
N ARG A 53 2.35 -8.80 10.96
CA ARG A 53 1.83 -9.74 11.99
C ARG A 53 0.39 -10.16 11.69
N GLU A 54 -0.50 -9.18 11.50
CA GLU A 54 -1.93 -9.42 11.25
C GLU A 54 -2.16 -10.23 9.95
N LEU A 55 -1.36 -9.99 8.91
CA LEU A 55 -1.48 -10.73 7.64
C LEU A 55 -0.91 -12.14 7.69
N LEU A 56 0.15 -12.39 8.46
CA LEU A 56 0.67 -13.74 8.68
C LEU A 56 -0.36 -14.60 9.43
N ASP A 57 -0.99 -14.06 10.46
CA ASP A 57 -2.08 -14.74 11.19
C ASP A 57 -3.27 -15.01 10.27
N LEU A 58 -3.67 -14.03 9.45
CA LEU A 58 -4.74 -14.20 8.48
C LEU A 58 -4.41 -15.25 7.42
N LEU A 59 -3.18 -15.31 6.91
CA LEU A 59 -2.77 -16.30 5.92
C LEU A 59 -2.64 -17.71 6.52
N ALA A 60 -2.31 -17.82 7.82
CA ALA A 60 -2.37 -19.08 8.55
C ALA A 60 -3.83 -19.58 8.67
N LEU A 61 -4.78 -18.68 8.89
CA LEU A 61 -6.21 -18.99 8.96
C LEU A 61 -6.82 -19.31 7.59
N LYS A 62 -6.47 -18.52 6.57
CA LYS A 62 -6.97 -18.66 5.19
C LYS A 62 -5.82 -18.58 4.19
N PRO A 63 -5.19 -19.72 3.87
CA PRO A 63 -4.18 -19.79 2.82
C PRO A 63 -4.75 -19.39 1.45
N GLY A 64 -3.92 -18.78 0.60
CA GLY A 64 -4.29 -18.43 -0.78
C GLY A 64 -5.14 -17.17 -0.94
N LEU A 65 -5.32 -16.36 0.11
CA LEU A 65 -5.93 -15.05 -0.01
C LEU A 65 -4.96 -14.07 -0.70
N GLU A 66 -5.05 -13.98 -2.03
CA GLU A 66 -4.12 -13.16 -2.86
C GLU A 66 -4.01 -11.71 -2.35
N GLU A 67 -5.15 -11.13 -1.96
CA GLU A 67 -5.23 -9.76 -1.42
C GLU A 67 -4.41 -9.55 -0.15
N ALA A 68 -4.42 -10.52 0.77
CA ALA A 68 -3.57 -10.47 1.97
C ALA A 68 -2.09 -10.56 1.60
N GLY A 69 -1.75 -11.38 0.59
CA GLY A 69 -0.39 -11.46 0.08
C GLY A 69 0.07 -10.14 -0.58
N ASN A 70 -0.81 -9.44 -1.30
CA ASN A 70 -0.49 -8.16 -1.93
C ASN A 70 -0.12 -7.07 -0.92
N ILE A 71 -0.89 -6.95 0.16
CA ILE A 71 -0.61 -5.98 1.23
C ILE A 71 0.65 -6.41 2.01
N LEU A 72 0.87 -7.71 2.17
CA LEU A 72 2.06 -8.23 2.84
C LEU A 72 3.33 -7.94 2.04
N ILE A 73 3.29 -8.05 0.71
CA ILE A 73 4.37 -7.60 -0.19
C ILE A 73 4.65 -6.11 0.06
N ALA A 74 3.62 -5.26 0.01
CA ALA A 74 3.80 -3.82 0.20
C ALA A 74 4.38 -3.47 1.58
N ALA A 75 3.94 -4.16 2.63
CA ALA A 75 4.47 -3.98 3.99
C ALA A 75 5.93 -4.43 4.09
N TYR A 76 6.30 -5.56 3.50
CA TYR A 76 7.69 -6.02 3.48
C TYR A 76 8.60 -5.05 2.70
N GLU A 77 8.15 -4.57 1.56
CA GLU A 77 8.88 -3.57 0.77
C GLU A 77 9.07 -2.25 1.52
N ALA A 78 8.05 -1.80 2.24
CA ALA A 78 8.14 -0.60 3.08
C ALA A 78 9.13 -0.77 4.24
N LEU A 79 9.30 -2.00 4.75
CA LEU A 79 10.28 -2.37 5.78
C LEU A 79 11.68 -2.68 5.23
N GLY A 80 11.88 -2.62 3.90
CA GLY A 80 13.13 -3.01 3.26
C GLY A 80 13.40 -4.53 3.26
N ARG A 81 12.39 -5.34 3.58
CA ARG A 81 12.42 -6.81 3.62
C ARG A 81 12.14 -7.39 2.23
N PHE A 82 13.01 -7.04 1.28
CA PHE A 82 12.83 -7.35 -0.14
C PHE A 82 12.90 -8.86 -0.44
N GLU A 83 13.63 -9.63 0.36
CA GLU A 83 13.71 -11.08 0.18
C GLU A 83 12.37 -11.75 0.46
N GLU A 84 11.72 -11.38 1.56
CA GLU A 84 10.40 -11.87 1.91
C GLU A 84 9.34 -11.39 0.91
N ALA A 85 9.40 -10.14 0.46
CA ALA A 85 8.52 -9.63 -0.58
C ALA A 85 8.65 -10.46 -1.87
N ALA A 86 9.87 -10.66 -2.36
CA ALA A 86 10.15 -11.39 -3.58
C ALA A 86 9.68 -12.86 -3.50
N ALA A 87 9.83 -13.51 -2.35
CA ALA A 87 9.33 -14.87 -2.12
C ALA A 87 7.81 -14.97 -2.27
N ILE A 88 7.04 -13.94 -1.85
CA ILE A 88 5.59 -13.90 -2.08
C ILE A 88 5.28 -13.63 -3.55
N ILE A 89 6.01 -12.71 -4.18
CA ILE A 89 5.81 -12.39 -5.60
C ILE A 89 6.00 -13.63 -6.48
N SER A 90 6.96 -14.51 -6.17
CA SER A 90 7.20 -15.75 -6.92
C SER A 90 6.06 -16.77 -6.84
N ARG A 91 5.15 -16.68 -5.87
CA ARG A 91 4.09 -17.68 -5.61
C ARG A 91 2.68 -17.20 -5.94
N GLN A 92 2.49 -15.93 -6.27
CA GLN A 92 1.17 -15.39 -6.60
C GLN A 92 1.25 -14.18 -7.54
N ARG A 93 0.12 -13.82 -8.13
CA ARG A 93 0.01 -12.55 -8.87
C ARG A 93 -0.01 -11.37 -7.90
N CYS A 94 0.62 -10.28 -8.32
CA CYS A 94 0.71 -9.03 -7.58
C CYS A 94 -0.30 -8.04 -8.16
N TRP A 95 -1.43 -7.85 -7.50
CA TRP A 95 -2.53 -7.01 -8.01
C TRP A 95 -2.98 -7.41 -9.42
N GLY A 96 -2.92 -8.70 -9.75
CA GLY A 96 -3.24 -9.24 -11.08
C GLY A 96 -2.06 -9.29 -12.06
N LEU A 97 -0.89 -8.77 -11.70
CA LEU A 97 0.33 -8.87 -12.51
C LEU A 97 1.11 -10.15 -12.20
N SER A 98 1.62 -10.80 -13.23
CA SER A 98 2.58 -11.91 -13.08
C SER A 98 4.00 -11.35 -13.14
N LEU A 99 4.64 -11.26 -11.99
CA LEU A 99 6.01 -10.75 -11.85
C LEU A 99 6.97 -11.90 -11.52
N ASP A 100 8.23 -11.76 -11.93
CA ASP A 100 9.29 -12.71 -11.60
C ASP A 100 9.98 -12.27 -10.30
N GLY A 101 9.53 -12.88 -9.20
CA GLY A 101 10.12 -12.63 -7.87
C GLY A 101 11.59 -13.07 -7.76
N ALA A 102 12.04 -14.07 -8.51
CA ALA A 102 13.45 -14.48 -8.45
C ALA A 102 14.34 -13.41 -9.08
N ALA A 103 13.95 -12.88 -10.24
CA ALA A 103 14.65 -11.76 -10.87
C ALA A 103 14.67 -10.50 -9.98
N LEU A 104 13.58 -10.22 -9.25
CA LEU A 104 13.52 -9.14 -8.27
C LEU A 104 14.50 -9.34 -7.10
N LEU A 105 14.56 -10.56 -6.57
CA LEU A 105 15.52 -10.90 -5.51
C LEU A 105 16.97 -10.75 -5.99
N ASP A 106 17.26 -11.21 -7.21
CA ASP A 106 18.59 -11.08 -7.81
C ASP A 106 18.95 -9.60 -8.05
N ALA A 107 18.01 -8.80 -8.54
CA ALA A 107 18.17 -7.35 -8.65
C ALA A 107 18.52 -6.70 -7.31
N TYR A 108 17.77 -7.04 -6.25
CA TYR A 108 18.05 -6.57 -4.90
C TYR A 108 19.45 -6.98 -4.41
N LYS A 109 19.85 -8.24 -4.59
CA LYS A 109 21.16 -8.74 -4.17
C LYS A 109 22.31 -8.12 -4.95
N ARG A 110 22.10 -7.76 -6.22
CA ARG A 110 23.11 -7.12 -7.08
C ARG A 110 23.41 -5.69 -6.65
N ALA A 111 22.39 -4.88 -6.41
CA ALA A 111 22.57 -3.43 -6.27
C ALA A 111 21.57 -2.74 -5.30
N GLY A 112 20.92 -3.50 -4.44
CA GLY A 112 20.04 -3.01 -3.38
C GLY A 112 18.66 -2.57 -3.87
N ALA A 113 17.96 -1.82 -3.01
CA ALA A 113 16.55 -1.46 -3.19
C ALA A 113 16.29 -0.69 -4.51
N ALA A 114 17.21 0.17 -4.94
CA ALA A 114 17.02 0.95 -6.16
C ALA A 114 16.96 0.06 -7.42
N GLU A 115 17.76 -1.02 -7.45
CA GLU A 115 17.75 -1.99 -8.55
C GLU A 115 16.49 -2.86 -8.50
N TYR A 116 16.05 -3.27 -7.29
CA TYR A 116 14.79 -3.98 -7.10
C TYR A 116 13.59 -3.22 -7.69
N TRP A 117 13.46 -1.93 -7.39
CA TRP A 117 12.35 -1.12 -7.88
C TRP A 117 12.43 -0.86 -9.39
N ARG A 118 13.63 -0.69 -9.94
CA ARG A 118 13.83 -0.54 -11.39
C ARG A 118 13.48 -1.82 -12.16
N GLU A 119 13.89 -2.98 -11.64
CA GLU A 119 13.50 -4.28 -12.18
C GLU A 119 11.97 -4.48 -12.12
N ARG A 120 11.36 -4.17 -10.97
CA ARG A 120 9.91 -4.27 -10.80
C ARG A 120 9.14 -3.40 -11.79
N LEU A 121 9.54 -2.14 -11.95
CA LEU A 121 8.92 -1.24 -12.92
C LEU A 121 9.10 -1.76 -14.36
N GLY A 122 10.28 -2.28 -14.68
CA GLY A 122 10.58 -2.90 -15.97
C GLY A 122 9.65 -4.08 -16.28
N GLN A 123 9.49 -5.00 -15.33
CA GLN A 123 8.57 -6.14 -15.47
C GLN A 123 7.12 -5.68 -15.63
N MET A 124 6.68 -4.68 -14.86
CA MET A 124 5.33 -4.13 -14.98
C MET A 124 5.07 -3.54 -16.38
N HIS A 125 6.03 -2.82 -16.96
CA HIS A 125 5.92 -2.28 -18.32
C HIS A 125 5.83 -3.36 -19.41
N GLN A 126 6.36 -4.56 -19.16
CA GLN A 126 6.29 -5.69 -20.09
C GLN A 126 4.93 -6.41 -20.05
N GLN A 127 4.07 -6.13 -19.06
CA GLN A 127 2.76 -6.76 -18.93
C GLN A 127 1.74 -6.12 -19.89
N VAL A 128 1.58 -6.72 -21.07
CA VAL A 128 0.58 -6.28 -22.05
C VAL A 128 -0.83 -6.60 -21.54
N GLY A 129 -1.74 -5.61 -21.62
CA GLY A 129 -3.14 -5.79 -21.23
C GLY A 129 -3.38 -5.79 -19.71
N ALA A 130 -2.47 -5.21 -18.94
CA ALA A 130 -2.64 -5.08 -17.49
C ALA A 130 -3.97 -4.38 -17.14
N PRO A 131 -4.73 -4.88 -16.15
CA PRO A 131 -6.01 -4.28 -15.77
C PRO A 131 -5.88 -2.82 -15.32
N PRO A 132 -6.85 -1.94 -15.58
CA PRO A 132 -6.80 -0.56 -15.09
C PRO A 132 -6.55 -0.43 -13.58
N ALA A 133 -6.96 -1.42 -12.79
CA ALA A 133 -6.72 -1.48 -11.35
C ALA A 133 -5.23 -1.46 -10.95
N VAL A 134 -4.31 -1.85 -11.84
CA VAL A 134 -2.85 -1.83 -11.54
C VAL A 134 -2.26 -0.43 -11.58
N ALA A 135 -3.01 0.56 -12.08
CA ALA A 135 -2.55 1.94 -12.23
C ALA A 135 -2.04 2.52 -10.89
N PHE A 136 -2.69 2.19 -9.78
CA PHE A 136 -2.25 2.61 -8.45
C PHE A 136 -0.88 2.03 -8.10
N SER A 137 -0.70 0.72 -8.32
CA SER A 137 0.58 0.03 -8.10
C SER A 137 1.70 0.62 -8.97
N PHE A 138 1.40 0.98 -10.23
CA PHE A 138 2.36 1.68 -11.10
C PHE A 138 2.82 3.01 -10.51
N ALA A 139 1.90 3.84 -10.03
CA ALA A 139 2.25 5.11 -9.40
C ALA A 139 3.13 4.91 -8.16
N ILE A 140 2.80 3.94 -7.30
CA ILE A 140 3.60 3.59 -6.12
C ILE A 140 5.03 3.20 -6.52
N VAL A 141 5.18 2.32 -7.50
CA VAL A 141 6.51 1.87 -7.96
C VAL A 141 7.28 3.01 -8.63
N GLN A 142 6.61 3.89 -9.38
CA GLN A 142 7.23 5.09 -9.97
C GLN A 142 7.79 6.03 -8.88
N VAL A 143 7.06 6.23 -7.78
CA VAL A 143 7.58 7.01 -6.63
C VAL A 143 8.80 6.34 -6.00
N GLN A 144 8.83 5.00 -5.89
CA GLN A 144 9.96 4.28 -5.31
C GLN A 144 11.24 4.36 -6.16
N VAL A 145 11.11 4.46 -7.49
CA VAL A 145 12.27 4.73 -8.39
C VAL A 145 12.64 6.22 -8.47
N GLY A 146 11.84 7.11 -7.86
CA GLY A 146 12.07 8.56 -7.87
C GLY A 146 11.48 9.30 -9.07
N ASP A 147 10.64 8.65 -9.88
CA ASP A 147 10.00 9.24 -11.07
C ASP A 147 8.66 9.89 -10.69
N TYR A 148 8.73 11.02 -9.97
CA TYR A 148 7.55 11.71 -9.44
C TYR A 148 6.66 12.30 -10.54
N ASP A 149 7.25 12.80 -11.63
CA ASP A 149 6.47 13.37 -12.73
C ASP A 149 5.56 12.31 -13.36
N ARG A 150 6.10 11.12 -13.67
CA ARG A 150 5.27 10.04 -14.23
C ARG A 150 4.29 9.47 -13.22
N ALA A 151 4.65 9.42 -11.94
CA ALA A 151 3.72 9.02 -10.88
C ALA A 151 2.52 9.97 -10.81
N ILE A 152 2.75 11.28 -10.90
CA ILE A 152 1.71 12.30 -10.92
C ILE A 152 0.84 12.16 -12.18
N ASP A 153 1.44 12.05 -13.37
CA ASP A 153 0.70 11.84 -14.63
C ASP A 153 -0.20 10.59 -14.55
N GLN A 154 0.30 9.52 -13.94
CA GLN A 154 -0.44 8.27 -13.76
C GLN A 154 -1.64 8.47 -12.81
N ILE A 155 -1.44 9.19 -11.71
CA ILE A 155 -2.51 9.51 -10.74
C ILE A 155 -3.55 10.44 -11.37
N GLU A 156 -3.15 11.44 -12.15
CA GLU A 156 -4.06 12.33 -12.88
C GLU A 156 -5.03 11.53 -13.75
N ARG A 157 -4.50 10.60 -14.55
CA ARG A 157 -5.31 9.71 -15.39
C ARG A 157 -6.22 8.80 -14.58
N MET A 158 -5.74 8.28 -13.46
CA MET A 158 -6.58 7.46 -12.57
C MET A 158 -7.79 8.24 -12.07
N VAL A 159 -7.58 9.49 -11.65
CA VAL A 159 -8.63 10.38 -11.13
C VAL A 159 -9.63 10.74 -12.23
N GLU A 160 -9.16 11.04 -13.44
CA GLU A 160 -10.00 11.34 -14.60
C GLU A 160 -10.88 10.16 -15.02
N HIS A 161 -10.38 8.93 -14.91
CA HIS A 161 -11.10 7.72 -15.29
C HIS A 161 -11.77 6.99 -14.11
N HIS A 162 -11.81 7.61 -12.93
CA HIS A 162 -12.43 7.05 -11.72
C HIS A 162 -11.97 5.63 -11.36
N VAL A 163 -10.67 5.35 -11.51
CA VAL A 163 -10.10 4.05 -11.15
C VAL A 163 -10.11 3.87 -9.63
N GLY A 164 -10.45 2.66 -9.14
CA GLY A 164 -10.74 2.39 -7.71
C GLY A 164 -9.65 2.74 -6.69
N GLY A 165 -8.40 2.97 -7.11
CA GLY A 165 -7.29 3.39 -6.24
C GLY A 165 -7.28 4.87 -5.85
N CYS A 166 -8.12 5.71 -6.48
CA CYS A 166 -8.12 7.17 -6.23
C CYS A 166 -8.40 7.53 -4.77
N ALA A 167 -9.23 6.75 -4.08
CA ALA A 167 -9.59 7.00 -2.68
C ALA A 167 -8.41 6.90 -1.70
N PHE A 168 -7.29 6.31 -2.13
CA PHE A 168 -6.11 6.11 -1.29
C PHE A 168 -4.99 7.11 -1.57
N VAL A 169 -5.08 7.89 -2.65
CA VAL A 169 -4.02 8.80 -3.12
C VAL A 169 -3.56 9.77 -2.02
N ALA A 170 -4.50 10.31 -1.25
CA ALA A 170 -4.22 11.30 -0.21
C ALA A 170 -3.61 10.72 1.08
N ILE A 171 -3.84 9.42 1.32
CA ILE A 171 -3.51 8.75 2.58
C ILE A 171 -2.35 7.75 2.46
N ASP A 172 -1.96 7.39 1.24
CA ASP A 172 -0.91 6.40 1.02
C ASP A 172 0.45 6.91 1.52
N PRO A 173 1.16 6.16 2.39
CA PRO A 173 2.43 6.59 2.93
C PRO A 173 3.52 6.82 1.88
N VAL A 174 3.53 6.07 0.78
CA VAL A 174 4.52 6.24 -0.29
C VAL A 174 4.22 7.52 -1.07
N LEU A 175 2.96 7.75 -1.43
CA LEU A 175 2.57 8.97 -2.16
C LEU A 175 2.72 10.23 -1.31
N SER A 176 2.68 10.12 0.02
CA SER A 176 2.95 11.25 0.93
C SER A 176 4.32 11.91 0.71
N ARG A 177 5.29 11.20 0.12
CA ARG A 177 6.61 11.74 -0.26
C ARG A 177 6.54 12.81 -1.35
N MET A 178 5.45 12.86 -2.12
CA MET A 178 5.21 13.86 -3.16
C MET A 178 4.49 15.11 -2.64
N ARG A 179 4.13 15.17 -1.35
CA ARG A 179 3.52 16.37 -0.74
C ARG A 179 4.46 17.58 -0.88
N GLY A 180 3.89 18.74 -1.20
CA GLY A 180 4.64 19.96 -1.48
C GLY A 180 5.03 20.12 -2.96
N ILE A 181 4.76 19.11 -3.81
CA ILE A 181 4.83 19.27 -5.26
C ILE A 181 3.49 19.88 -5.71
N PRO A 182 3.47 21.08 -6.32
CA PRO A 182 2.23 21.82 -6.60
C PRO A 182 1.18 21.03 -7.39
N ARG A 183 1.61 20.23 -8.37
CA ARG A 183 0.71 19.38 -9.16
C ARG A 183 0.06 18.28 -8.32
N PHE A 184 0.82 17.66 -7.42
CA PHE A 184 0.32 16.61 -6.55
C PHE A 184 -0.62 17.16 -5.48
N ASP A 185 -0.29 18.30 -4.87
CA ASP A 185 -1.14 18.93 -3.86
C ASP A 185 -2.50 19.33 -4.46
N ALA A 186 -2.51 19.92 -5.65
CA ALA A 186 -3.74 20.25 -6.38
C ALA A 186 -4.59 19.01 -6.72
N LEU A 187 -3.95 17.87 -7.01
CA LEU A 187 -4.66 16.61 -7.25
C LEU A 187 -5.34 16.08 -5.99
N VAL A 188 -4.65 16.12 -4.85
CA VAL A 188 -5.20 15.66 -3.58
C VAL A 188 -6.42 16.52 -3.19
N GLU A 189 -6.32 17.85 -3.36
CA GLU A 189 -7.45 18.76 -3.14
C GLU A 189 -8.66 18.41 -4.04
N ARG A 190 -8.43 18.13 -5.33
CA ARG A 190 -9.48 17.76 -6.28
C ARG A 190 -10.18 16.44 -5.95
N VAL A 191 -9.45 15.47 -5.39
CA VAL A 191 -10.02 14.16 -4.97
C VAL A 191 -10.89 14.31 -3.70
N GLY A 192 -10.84 15.46 -3.02
CA GLY A 192 -11.78 15.80 -1.94
C GLY A 192 -11.56 15.03 -0.63
N VAL A 193 -10.39 14.42 -0.47
CA VAL A 193 -9.98 13.82 0.81
C VAL A 193 -9.17 14.88 1.54
N PRO A 194 -9.61 15.39 2.71
CA PRO A 194 -8.83 16.37 3.46
C PRO A 194 -7.44 15.80 3.72
N LEU A 195 -6.41 16.57 3.38
CA LEU A 195 -5.02 16.28 3.70
C LEU A 195 -4.97 15.92 5.19
N SER A 196 -4.78 14.65 5.50
CA SER A 196 -4.64 14.21 6.88
C SER A 196 -3.46 14.95 7.50
N GLU A 197 -3.74 15.75 8.53
CA GLU A 197 -2.75 16.41 9.40
C GLU A 197 -1.79 15.39 10.06
N ALA A 198 -2.07 14.09 9.99
CA ALA A 198 -1.32 13.04 10.68
C ALA A 198 -0.12 12.45 9.92
N VAL A 199 0.30 13.01 8.78
CA VAL A 199 1.58 12.64 8.14
C VAL A 199 2.36 13.89 7.78
N ASP A 200 2.57 14.76 8.77
CA ASP A 200 3.70 15.69 8.76
C ASP A 200 4.84 14.96 9.49
N SER A 201 5.74 14.33 8.74
CA SER A 201 6.92 13.61 9.26
C SER A 201 7.94 14.54 9.95
N ARG A 202 7.52 15.76 10.33
CA ARG A 202 8.30 16.76 11.04
C ARG A 202 8.07 16.80 12.55
N ASN A 203 7.09 16.06 13.10
CA ASN A 203 6.79 16.07 14.55
C ASN A 203 6.74 14.67 15.20
N LEU A 204 7.59 13.72 14.79
CA LEU A 204 7.88 12.57 15.65
C LEU A 204 8.92 13.00 16.71
N THR A 205 8.45 13.60 17.80
CA THR A 205 9.29 13.72 19.00
C THR A 205 9.46 12.34 19.63
N PRO A 206 10.65 11.98 20.18
CA PRO A 206 10.92 10.65 20.72
C PRO A 206 10.06 10.20 21.93
N GLU A 207 9.12 11.01 22.41
CA GLU A 207 8.35 10.74 23.64
C GLU A 207 7.09 9.89 23.42
N ASP A 208 6.55 9.78 22.21
CA ASP A 208 5.32 8.99 21.97
C ASP A 208 5.56 7.48 21.77
N ALA A 209 6.81 7.03 21.79
CA ALA A 209 7.17 5.61 21.71
C ALA A 209 7.04 4.86 23.06
N ARG A 210 6.50 5.51 24.11
CA ARG A 210 6.31 4.89 25.43
C ARG A 210 4.99 5.31 26.07
N ARG A 211 3.86 4.79 25.58
CA ARG A 211 2.63 4.63 26.37
C ARG A 211 1.75 3.52 25.82
#